data_AF-M5IPU2-F1
#
_entry.id   AF-M5IPU2-F1
#
_cell.length_a   1.000
_cell.length_b   1.000
_cell.length_c   1.000
_cell.angle_alpha   90.00
_cell.angle_beta   90.00
_cell.angle_gamma   90.00
#
_symmetry.space_group_name_H-M   'P 1'
#
loop_
_entity.id
_entity.type
_entity.pdbx_description
1 polymer ?
#
loop_
_entity_poly.entity_id
_entity_poly.type
_entity_poly.pdbx_seq_one_letter_code
_entity_poly.pdbx_strand_id
1 'polypeptide(L)'
;MTTQEYEAKFSEDDAPGWDAIAGALEKIYDPANERHYASWLHASLGGEDYLDGVSIFDSVEGVPHRHLVSFGMSKLYYDPQSAQEEFSCWGFELSIRVAPFADDPNSKSSGGNIVPSEPFWAISLMQNLAKYVYNSKKWFEAYHFYTD
;
A
#
# COMPACT_ATOMS: atom_id res chain seq x y z
N MET A 1 -9.15 -13.70 -15.00
CA MET A 1 -8.56 -14.41 -16.16
C MET A 1 -8.46 -15.88 -15.79
N THR A 2 -8.32 -16.79 -16.73
CA THR A 2 -7.99 -18.19 -16.39
C THR A 2 -6.53 -18.28 -15.93
N THR A 3 -6.16 -19.35 -15.21
CA THR A 3 -4.76 -19.60 -14.85
C THR A 3 -3.85 -19.69 -16.08
N GLN A 4 -4.30 -20.32 -17.17
CA GLN A 4 -3.52 -20.41 -18.41
C GLN A 4 -3.27 -19.03 -19.05
N GLU A 5 -4.27 -18.15 -19.04
CA GLU A 5 -4.09 -16.76 -19.51
C GLU A 5 -3.16 -15.97 -18.60
N TYR A 6 -3.17 -16.24 -17.29
CA TYR A 6 -2.28 -15.61 -16.31
C TYR A 6 -0.83 -16.00 -16.55
N GLU A 7 -0.55 -17.30 -16.63
CA GLU A 7 0.78 -17.86 -16.88
C GLU A 7 1.31 -17.48 -18.27
N ALA A 8 0.44 -17.25 -19.25
CA ALA A 8 0.83 -16.74 -20.57
C ALA A 8 1.17 -15.25 -20.56
N LYS A 9 0.65 -14.48 -19.59
CA LYS A 9 0.79 -13.03 -19.52
C LYS A 9 1.91 -12.58 -18.58
N PHE A 10 2.12 -13.29 -17.48
CA PHE A 10 3.06 -12.94 -16.42
C PHE A 10 4.06 -14.06 -16.18
N SER A 11 5.22 -13.68 -15.67
CA SER A 11 6.34 -14.54 -15.26
C SER A 11 6.60 -14.43 -13.76
N GLU A 12 7.40 -15.34 -13.20
CA GLU A 12 7.69 -15.39 -11.75
C GLU A 12 8.36 -14.12 -11.21
N ASP A 13 9.04 -13.35 -12.07
CA ASP A 13 9.70 -12.10 -11.72
C ASP A 13 8.73 -10.89 -11.75
N ASP A 14 7.50 -11.07 -12.24
CA ASP A 14 6.52 -10.00 -12.35
C ASP A 14 5.76 -9.76 -11.03
N ALA A 15 5.29 -8.52 -10.87
CA ALA A 15 4.46 -8.09 -9.75
C ALA A 15 3.11 -7.52 -10.25
N PRO A 16 2.23 -8.35 -10.84
CA PRO A 16 1.04 -7.86 -11.52
C PRO A 16 0.04 -7.14 -10.60
N GLY A 17 -0.01 -7.51 -9.31
CA GLY A 17 -0.84 -6.80 -8.33
C GLY A 17 -0.23 -5.45 -7.98
N TRP A 18 1.09 -5.38 -7.83
CA TRP A 18 1.81 -4.12 -7.67
C TRP A 18 1.57 -3.18 -8.85
N ASP A 19 1.77 -3.67 -10.08
CA ASP A 19 1.57 -2.91 -11.31
C ASP A 19 0.13 -2.42 -11.47
N ALA A 20 -0.85 -3.23 -11.03
CA ALA A 20 -2.26 -2.83 -11.05
C ALA A 20 -2.54 -1.65 -10.10
N ILE A 21 -1.96 -1.66 -8.89
CA ILE A 21 -2.08 -0.57 -7.93
C ILE A 21 -1.34 0.67 -8.45
N ALA A 22 -0.08 0.52 -8.87
CA ALA A 22 0.74 1.59 -9.42
C ALA A 22 0.05 2.25 -10.63
N GLY A 23 -0.41 1.47 -11.60
CA GLY A 23 -1.13 1.97 -12.77
C GLY A 23 -2.50 2.61 -12.45
N ALA A 24 -3.11 2.30 -11.31
CA ALA A 24 -4.28 3.04 -10.83
C ALA A 24 -3.89 4.40 -10.22
N LEU A 25 -2.78 4.45 -9.47
CA LEU A 25 -2.25 5.67 -8.85
C LEU A 25 -1.67 6.64 -9.88
N GLU A 26 -1.03 6.15 -10.94
CA GLU A 26 -0.48 6.96 -12.05
C GLU A 26 -1.54 7.77 -12.80
N LYS A 27 -2.81 7.37 -12.71
CA LYS A 27 -3.93 8.14 -13.28
C LYS A 27 -4.29 9.36 -12.44
N ILE A 28 -3.82 9.42 -11.19
CA ILE A 28 -4.13 10.44 -10.19
C ILE A 28 -2.88 11.28 -9.88
N TYR A 29 -1.71 10.65 -9.82
CA TYR A 29 -0.46 11.27 -9.43
C TYR A 29 0.62 11.03 -10.48
N ASP A 30 1.55 11.98 -10.59
CA ASP A 30 2.80 11.75 -11.31
C ASP A 30 3.66 10.77 -10.51
N PRO A 31 4.02 9.58 -11.05
CA PRO A 31 4.85 8.61 -10.34
C PRO A 31 6.24 9.16 -9.95
N ALA A 32 6.73 10.21 -10.61
CA ALA A 32 7.98 10.88 -10.18
C ALA A 32 7.88 11.54 -8.80
N ASN A 33 6.66 11.80 -8.31
CA ASN A 33 6.40 12.37 -6.99
C ASN A 33 6.08 11.31 -5.92
N GLU A 34 6.05 10.03 -6.29
CA GLU A 34 5.85 8.94 -5.34
C GLU A 34 7.00 8.89 -4.34
N ARG A 35 6.64 8.76 -3.06
CA ARG A 35 7.59 8.40 -2.00
C ARG A 35 7.16 7.07 -1.43
N HIS A 36 7.82 6.01 -1.88
CA HIS A 36 7.55 4.65 -1.43
C HIS A 36 8.44 4.30 -0.22
N TYR A 37 7.80 3.94 0.88
CA TYR A 37 8.44 3.48 2.10
C TYR A 37 8.25 1.97 2.21
N ALA A 38 9.26 1.23 1.75
CA ALA A 38 9.29 -0.22 1.83
C ALA A 38 9.47 -0.69 3.29
N SER A 39 8.88 -1.83 3.60
CA SER A 39 9.07 -2.51 4.88
C SER A 39 10.49 -3.03 5.03
N TRP A 40 10.93 -3.18 6.29
CA TRP A 40 12.28 -3.64 6.58
C TRP A 40 12.36 -5.17 6.56
N LEU A 41 11.44 -5.83 7.26
CA LEU A 41 11.33 -7.29 7.26
C LEU A 41 9.86 -7.70 7.41
N HIS A 42 9.34 -8.34 6.36
CA HIS A 42 7.96 -8.78 6.35
C HIS A 42 7.69 -9.90 7.37
N ALA A 43 6.47 -9.95 7.90
CA ALA A 43 6.06 -10.88 8.95
C ALA A 43 6.13 -12.35 8.52
N SER A 44 5.93 -12.64 7.23
CA SER A 44 6.13 -14.00 6.69
C SER A 44 7.57 -14.50 6.78
N LEU A 45 8.54 -13.59 6.94
CA LEU A 45 9.96 -13.87 7.12
C LEU A 45 10.40 -13.69 8.60
N GLY A 46 9.45 -13.61 9.54
CA GLY A 46 9.71 -13.46 10.97
C GLY A 46 9.92 -12.02 11.45
N GLY A 47 9.59 -11.02 10.62
CA GLY A 47 9.56 -9.61 11.03
C GLY A 47 8.23 -9.16 11.64
N GLU A 48 8.03 -7.84 11.74
CA GLU A 48 6.83 -7.23 12.33
C GLU A 48 5.98 -6.44 11.32
N ASP A 49 6.45 -6.28 10.08
CA ASP A 49 5.75 -5.55 9.02
C ASP A 49 4.77 -6.48 8.28
N TYR A 50 3.52 -6.05 8.12
CA TYR A 50 2.44 -6.84 7.46
C TYR A 50 2.03 -6.27 6.09
N LEU A 51 2.59 -5.12 5.73
CA LEU A 51 2.55 -4.54 4.41
C LEU A 51 3.94 -4.68 3.77
N ASP A 52 4.04 -4.80 2.46
CA ASP A 52 5.29 -4.70 1.72
C ASP A 52 5.82 -3.26 1.69
N GLY A 53 4.91 -2.28 1.73
CA GLY A 53 5.26 -0.87 1.86
C GLY A 53 4.06 0.07 1.81
N VAL A 54 4.33 1.37 1.94
CA VAL A 54 3.33 2.43 1.82
C VAL A 54 3.88 3.54 0.95
N SER A 55 3.12 3.93 -0.07
CA SER A 55 3.42 5.08 -0.92
C SER A 55 2.72 6.33 -0.40
N ILE A 56 3.42 7.46 -0.40
CA ILE A 56 2.88 8.76 -0.04
C ILE A 56 2.97 9.73 -1.23
N PHE A 57 1.84 10.37 -1.51
CA PHE A 57 1.70 11.40 -2.54
C PHE A 57 1.27 12.73 -1.92
N ASP A 58 1.71 13.83 -2.52
CA ASP A 58 1.15 15.15 -2.25
C ASP A 58 -0.10 15.38 -3.10
N SER A 59 -1.21 15.73 -2.47
CA SER A 59 -2.44 16.08 -3.17
C SER A 59 -2.82 17.53 -2.87
N VAL A 60 -2.99 18.31 -3.93
CA VAL A 60 -3.51 19.69 -3.88
C VAL A 60 -4.96 19.77 -4.37
N GLU A 61 -5.55 18.64 -4.78
CA GLU A 61 -6.97 18.59 -5.13
C GLU A 61 -7.82 18.66 -3.86
N GLY A 62 -8.63 19.72 -3.74
CA GLY A 62 -9.40 20.00 -2.53
C GLY A 62 -8.54 20.63 -1.43
N VAL A 63 -8.66 20.11 -0.20
CA VAL A 63 -7.82 20.56 0.93
C VAL A 63 -6.46 19.88 0.82
N PRO A 64 -5.33 20.61 0.85
CA PRO A 64 -4.00 20.00 0.76
C PRO A 64 -3.78 18.90 1.79
N HIS A 65 -3.37 17.72 1.33
CA HIS A 65 -3.14 16.54 2.17
C HIS A 65 -2.07 15.62 1.58
N ARG A 66 -1.49 14.80 2.46
CA ARG A 66 -0.73 13.60 2.12
C ARG A 66 -1.72 12.47 1.88
N HIS A 67 -1.64 11.81 0.74
CA HIS A 67 -2.40 10.59 0.47
C HIS A 67 -1.46 9.39 0.57
N LEU A 68 -1.72 8.53 1.56
CA LEU A 68 -0.99 7.31 1.82
C LEU A 68 -1.76 6.12 1.23
N VAL A 69 -1.08 5.19 0.58
CA VAL A 69 -1.66 3.97 -0.01
C VAL A 69 -0.75 2.79 0.29
N SER A 70 -1.30 1.71 0.85
CA SER A 70 -0.52 0.51 1.17
C SER A 70 -0.33 -0.41 -0.03
N PHE A 71 0.69 -1.25 0.09
CA PHE A 71 0.94 -2.42 -0.71
C PHE A 71 1.12 -3.59 0.26
N GLY A 72 0.33 -4.66 0.14
CA GLY A 72 0.52 -5.91 0.90
C GLY A 72 -0.75 -6.50 1.51
N MET A 73 -1.89 -5.82 1.37
CA MET A 73 -3.21 -6.39 1.69
C MET A 73 -3.76 -7.23 0.52
N SER A 74 -3.30 -6.95 -0.70
CA SER A 74 -3.60 -7.71 -1.91
C SER A 74 -2.45 -8.65 -2.30
N LYS A 75 -2.68 -9.57 -3.25
CA LYS A 75 -1.62 -10.35 -3.90
C LYS A 75 -0.83 -9.43 -4.84
N LEU A 76 0.38 -9.05 -4.43
CA LEU A 76 1.23 -8.15 -5.22
C LEU A 76 2.03 -8.88 -6.32
N TYR A 77 2.56 -10.05 -5.98
CA TYR A 77 3.51 -10.80 -6.80
C TYR A 77 2.83 -11.92 -7.59
N TYR A 78 3.57 -12.49 -8.55
CA TYR A 78 3.13 -13.61 -9.36
C TYR A 78 2.52 -14.77 -8.53
N ASP A 79 1.21 -15.00 -8.68
CA ASP A 79 0.48 -16.10 -8.04
C ASP A 79 -0.61 -16.66 -8.98
N PRO A 80 -0.30 -17.62 -9.86
CA PRO A 80 -1.24 -18.16 -10.85
C PRO A 80 -2.42 -18.91 -10.21
N GLN A 81 -2.27 -19.36 -8.95
CA GLN A 81 -3.34 -20.02 -8.21
C GLN A 81 -4.43 -19.02 -7.81
N SER A 82 -4.07 -17.75 -7.62
CA SER A 82 -5.01 -16.67 -7.29
C SER A 82 -5.80 -16.14 -8.50
N ALA A 83 -5.43 -16.51 -9.73
CA ALA A 83 -5.95 -15.90 -10.97
C ALA A 83 -7.48 -15.96 -11.14
N GLN A 84 -8.12 -16.95 -10.51
CA GLN A 84 -9.57 -17.18 -10.55
C GLN A 84 -10.26 -16.96 -9.19
N GLU A 85 -9.54 -16.49 -8.17
CA GLU A 85 -10.15 -16.11 -6.91
C GLU A 85 -11.03 -14.87 -7.10
N GLU A 86 -12.09 -14.77 -6.30
CA GLU A 86 -13.00 -13.61 -6.34
C GLU A 86 -12.29 -12.33 -5.88
N PHE A 87 -11.33 -12.46 -4.96
CA PHE A 87 -10.58 -11.37 -4.39
C PHE A 87 -9.08 -11.63 -4.45
N SER A 88 -8.30 -10.56 -4.63
CA SER A 88 -6.84 -10.62 -4.49
C SER A 88 -6.48 -10.60 -3.00
N CYS A 89 -6.26 -11.78 -2.40
CA CYS A 89 -6.00 -11.94 -0.96
C CYS A 89 -7.14 -11.33 -0.10
N TRP A 90 -6.87 -10.24 0.62
CA TRP A 90 -7.89 -9.56 1.42
C TRP A 90 -8.87 -8.73 0.59
N GLY A 91 -8.57 -8.51 -0.70
CA GLY A 91 -9.46 -7.83 -1.64
C GLY A 91 -9.46 -6.31 -1.56
N PHE A 92 -8.55 -5.71 -0.79
CA PHE A 92 -8.41 -4.25 -0.68
C PHE A 92 -6.97 -3.85 -0.37
N GLU A 93 -6.69 -2.55 -0.46
CA GLU A 93 -5.53 -1.89 0.14
C GLU A 93 -6.03 -0.76 1.06
N LEU A 94 -5.24 -0.42 2.08
CA LEU A 94 -5.53 0.71 2.97
C LEU A 94 -5.14 2.02 2.28
N SER A 95 -5.93 3.06 2.50
CA SER A 95 -5.54 4.44 2.17
C SER A 95 -5.93 5.42 3.28
N ILE A 96 -5.11 6.45 3.48
CA ILE A 96 -5.34 7.51 4.47
C ILE A 96 -5.03 8.87 3.83
N ARG A 97 -5.86 9.87 4.12
CA ARG A 97 -5.61 11.28 3.77
C ARG A 97 -5.33 12.07 5.03
N VAL A 98 -4.13 12.67 5.13
CA VAL A 98 -3.65 13.38 6.33
C VAL A 98 -3.25 14.79 5.96
N ALA A 99 -3.74 15.79 6.68
CA ALA A 99 -3.26 17.16 6.52
C ALA A 99 -1.79 17.25 7.00
N PRO A 100 -0.88 17.91 6.27
CA PRO A 100 0.51 18.05 6.71
C PRO A 100 0.58 18.77 8.06
N PHE A 101 1.38 18.24 8.98
CA PHE A 101 1.55 18.80 10.31
C PHE A 101 3.00 19.27 10.52
N ALA A 102 3.18 20.47 11.06
CA ALA A 102 4.50 21.11 11.14
C ALA A 102 5.51 20.33 11.98
N ASP A 103 5.06 19.58 12.99
CA ASP A 103 5.94 18.80 13.85
C ASP A 103 6.18 17.37 13.32
N ASP A 104 5.52 16.98 12.22
CA ASP A 104 5.89 15.74 11.54
C ASP A 104 7.32 15.89 10.98
N PRO A 105 8.14 14.82 11.06
CA PRO A 105 9.53 14.89 10.65
C PRO A 105 9.69 15.07 9.14
N ASN A 106 10.84 15.62 8.75
CA ASN A 106 11.20 15.70 7.33
C ASN A 106 11.70 14.33 6.83
N SER A 107 11.42 14.02 5.57
CA SER A 107 11.98 12.89 4.84
C SER A 107 12.92 13.36 3.72
N LYS A 108 13.56 12.41 3.04
CA LYS A 108 14.32 12.65 1.81
C LYS A 108 13.64 11.89 0.68
N SER A 109 13.30 12.58 -0.39
CA SER A 109 12.88 11.95 -1.64
C SER A 109 14.02 11.15 -2.28
N SER A 110 13.69 10.27 -3.21
CA SER A 110 14.66 9.50 -4.01
C SER A 110 15.67 10.40 -4.76
N GLY A 111 15.28 11.63 -5.11
CA GLY A 111 16.14 12.65 -5.73
C GLY A 111 16.99 13.46 -4.74
N GLY A 112 16.97 13.15 -3.44
CA GLY A 112 17.76 13.82 -2.40
C GLY A 112 17.15 15.13 -1.88
N ASN A 113 16.01 15.57 -2.40
CA ASN A 113 15.30 16.74 -1.91
C ASN A 113 14.66 16.45 -0.54
N ILE A 114 14.71 17.44 0.36
CA ILE A 114 14.01 17.39 1.64
C ILE A 114 12.50 17.52 1.41
N VAL A 115 11.74 16.61 2.00
CA VAL A 115 10.28 16.64 1.99
C VAL A 115 9.83 16.94 3.41
N PRO A 116 9.13 18.06 3.67
CA PRO A 116 8.74 18.43 5.03
C PRO A 116 7.51 17.68 5.50
N SER A 117 7.34 17.52 6.81
CA SER A 117 6.07 17.07 7.40
C SER A 117 5.56 15.73 6.85
N GLU A 118 6.39 14.70 6.93
CA GLU A 118 6.06 13.34 6.49
C GLU A 118 5.37 12.57 7.64
N PRO A 119 4.13 12.09 7.45
CA PRO A 119 3.33 11.50 8.53
C PRO A 119 3.70 10.03 8.78
N PHE A 120 4.95 9.74 9.20
CA PHE A 120 5.40 8.36 9.43
C PHE A 120 4.54 7.59 10.44
N TRP A 121 3.92 8.29 11.39
CA TRP A 121 2.99 7.68 12.34
C TRP A 121 1.80 7.02 11.62
N ALA A 122 1.38 7.54 10.47
CA ALA A 122 0.28 6.98 9.69
C ALA A 122 0.69 5.67 9.01
N ILE A 123 1.96 5.53 8.60
CA ILE A 123 2.51 4.25 8.13
C ILE A 123 2.45 3.21 9.26
N SER A 124 2.89 3.58 10.47
CA SER A 124 2.82 2.68 11.64
C SER A 124 1.39 2.29 11.98
N LEU A 125 0.43 3.21 11.86
CA LEU A 125 -0.99 2.90 12.01
C LEU A 125 -1.47 1.88 10.96
N MET A 126 -1.12 2.08 9.68
CA MET A 126 -1.50 1.16 8.60
C MET A 126 -0.90 -0.24 8.80
N GLN A 127 0.36 -0.35 9.25
CA GLN A 127 0.97 -1.63 9.63
C GLN A 127 0.21 -2.33 10.75
N ASN A 128 -0.21 -1.59 11.78
CA ASN A 128 -1.00 -2.15 12.88
C ASN A 128 -2.39 -2.62 12.44
N LEU A 129 -3.05 -1.89 11.53
CA LEU A 129 -4.32 -2.31 10.93
C LEU A 129 -4.14 -3.58 10.09
N ALA A 130 -3.09 -3.65 9.27
CA ALA A 130 -2.75 -4.86 8.51
C ALA A 130 -2.50 -6.04 9.46
N LYS A 131 -1.67 -5.86 10.50
CA LYS A 131 -1.43 -6.85 11.55
C LYS A 131 -2.72 -7.36 12.19
N TYR A 132 -3.66 -6.45 12.50
CA TYR A 132 -4.97 -6.83 13.03
C TYR A 132 -5.72 -7.75 12.06
N VAL A 133 -5.83 -7.37 10.78
CA VAL A 133 -6.54 -8.17 9.76
C VAL A 133 -5.88 -9.54 9.63
N TYR A 134 -4.54 -9.58 9.54
CA TYR A 134 -3.78 -10.83 9.40
C TYR A 134 -3.95 -11.77 10.60
N ASN A 135 -3.95 -11.26 11.83
CA ASN A 135 -4.06 -12.06 13.04
C ASN A 135 -5.50 -12.45 13.37
N SER A 136 -6.45 -11.53 13.22
CA SER A 136 -7.85 -11.76 13.55
C SER A 136 -8.63 -12.49 12.46
N LYS A 137 -8.12 -12.46 11.21
CA LYS A 137 -8.83 -12.87 10.00
C LYS A 137 -10.14 -12.11 9.76
N LYS A 138 -10.27 -10.92 10.35
CA LYS A 138 -11.40 -10.00 10.15
C LYS A 138 -10.96 -8.86 9.26
N TRP A 139 -11.57 -8.75 8.09
CA TRP A 139 -11.35 -7.63 7.17
C TRP A 139 -12.31 -6.46 7.48
N PHE A 140 -12.01 -5.32 6.87
CA PHE A 140 -12.86 -4.14 6.95
C PHE A 140 -13.86 -4.12 5.79
N GLU A 141 -15.09 -3.73 6.08
CA GLU A 141 -16.09 -3.40 5.07
C GLU A 141 -16.29 -1.88 5.04
N ALA A 142 -16.91 -1.38 3.99
CA ALA A 142 -17.30 0.03 3.93
C ALA A 142 -18.14 0.39 5.17
N TYR A 143 -17.78 1.49 5.83
CA TYR A 143 -18.43 1.98 7.06
C TYR A 143 -18.27 1.08 8.30
N HIS A 144 -17.33 0.13 8.31
CA HIS A 144 -16.95 -0.59 9.52
C HIS A 144 -16.28 0.38 10.50
N PHE A 145 -16.79 0.47 11.73
CA PHE A 145 -16.17 1.22 12.82
C PHE A 145 -15.41 0.28 13.76
N TYR A 146 -14.15 0.59 14.01
CA TYR A 146 -13.37 -0.08 15.03
C TYR A 146 -13.54 0.66 16.36
N THR A 147 -13.92 -0.08 17.41
CA THR A 147 -13.95 0.41 18.79
C THR A 147 -13.12 -0.54 19.63
N ASP A 148 -12.19 0.02 20.41
CA ASP A 148 -11.35 -0.74 21.37
C ASP A 148 -12.18 -1.59 22.36
#